data_AF-A0A965UQ22-F1
#
_entry.id   AF-A0A965UQ22-F1
#
_cell.length_a   1.000
_cell.length_b   1.000
_cell.length_c   1.000
_cell.angle_alpha   90.00
_cell.angle_beta   90.00
_cell.angle_gamma   90.00
#
_symmetry.space_group_name_H-M   'P 1'
#
loop_
_entity.id
_entity.type
_entity.pdbx_description
1 polymer ?
#
loop_
_entity_poly.entity_id
_entity_poly.type
_entity_poly.pdbx_seq_one_letter_code
_entity_poly.pdbx_strand_id
1 'polypeptide(L)'
;MADKKISALTAATTPLAGTEVLPIVQSSTTKKVATDDLTVKNLRSNATTGILQVAGPAAAATRVMTVPDANFTAARTDAAQTFTGAQTIATIKSATSLTPTAFQDSAGVEIGKLCRAWVYFDGTTAPPTIKQSFNVTSVSKSAGTGTYDITITNALPNAEPTVVTGYRKTSAFNEILDVIQDSNTATNVRVRNTDITGVGADSKAVFVGVFA
;
A
#
# COMPACT_ATOMS: atom_id res chain seq x y z
N MET A 1 -11.94 60.24 -43.23
CA MET A 1 -11.86 59.99 -41.77
C MET A 1 -10.40 60.06 -41.38
N ALA A 2 -10.05 60.66 -40.24
CA ALA A 2 -8.67 60.74 -39.80
C ALA A 2 -8.18 59.37 -39.31
N ASP A 3 -7.01 58.94 -39.75
CA ASP A 3 -6.40 57.70 -39.31
C ASP A 3 -6.06 57.80 -37.82
N LYS A 4 -6.70 56.98 -37.00
CA LYS A 4 -6.35 56.88 -35.58
C LYS A 4 -5.16 55.94 -35.45
N LYS A 5 -4.11 56.41 -34.76
CA LYS A 5 -3.02 55.53 -34.31
C LYS A 5 -3.58 54.47 -33.38
N ILE A 6 -3.00 53.26 -33.40
CA ILE A 6 -3.46 52.13 -32.56
C ILE A 6 -3.47 52.47 -31.06
N SER A 7 -2.57 53.37 -30.63
CA SER A 7 -2.49 53.89 -29.26
C SER A 7 -3.66 54.79 -28.86
N ALA A 8 -4.50 55.23 -29.80
CA ALA A 8 -5.69 56.04 -29.56
C ALA A 8 -6.99 55.20 -29.55
N LEU A 9 -6.89 53.88 -29.72
CA LEU A 9 -8.03 52.97 -29.56
C LEU A 9 -8.28 52.72 -28.07
N THR A 10 -9.54 52.83 -27.65
CA THR A 10 -9.96 52.53 -26.28
C THR A 10 -9.71 51.05 -26.00
N ALA A 11 -9.14 50.72 -24.84
CA ALA A 11 -8.92 49.32 -24.46
C ALA A 11 -10.25 48.56 -24.41
N ALA A 12 -10.25 47.31 -24.87
CA ALA A 12 -11.40 46.43 -24.71
C ALA A 12 -11.60 46.12 -23.23
N THR A 13 -12.79 46.41 -22.70
CA THR A 13 -13.16 46.14 -21.30
C THR A 13 -13.97 44.86 -21.13
N THR A 14 -14.49 44.31 -22.23
CA THR A 14 -15.21 43.03 -22.22
C THR A 14 -14.22 41.89 -22.46
N PRO A 15 -14.11 40.91 -21.54
CA PRO A 15 -13.32 39.71 -21.76
C PRO A 15 -13.81 38.95 -23.01
N LEU A 16 -12.88 38.33 -23.73
CA LEU A 16 -13.19 37.48 -24.87
C LEU A 16 -13.81 36.16 -24.39
N ALA A 17 -14.89 35.72 -25.02
CA ALA A 17 -15.59 34.47 -24.76
C ALA A 17 -14.95 33.24 -25.45
N GLY A 18 -13.94 33.41 -26.31
CA GLY A 18 -13.14 32.36 -26.94
C GLY A 18 -13.46 32.12 -28.43
N THR A 19 -14.68 32.45 -28.86
CA THR A 19 -15.11 32.35 -30.27
C THR A 19 -14.82 33.61 -31.08
N GLU A 20 -14.42 34.69 -30.43
CA GLU A 20 -14.05 35.93 -31.11
C GLU A 20 -12.78 35.72 -31.94
N VAL A 21 -12.74 36.41 -33.08
CA VAL A 21 -11.56 36.47 -33.94
C VAL A 21 -10.69 37.61 -33.47
N LEU A 22 -9.47 37.29 -33.03
CA LEU A 22 -8.47 38.29 -32.70
C LEU A 22 -7.69 38.66 -33.97
N PRO A 23 -7.77 39.93 -34.42
CA PRO A 23 -6.87 40.40 -35.46
C PRO A 23 -5.46 40.52 -34.87
N ILE A 24 -4.56 39.65 -35.32
CA ILE A 24 -3.13 39.74 -35.01
C ILE A 24 -2.48 40.53 -36.15
N VAL A 25 -1.98 41.72 -35.85
CA VAL A 25 -1.20 42.51 -36.80
C VAL A 25 0.26 42.11 -36.67
N GLN A 26 0.77 41.35 -37.65
CA GLN A 26 2.17 40.97 -37.72
C GLN A 26 2.76 41.49 -39.03
N SER A 27 3.74 42.39 -38.93
CA SER A 27 4.47 42.94 -40.08
C SER A 27 3.57 43.42 -41.23
N SER A 28 2.64 44.34 -40.93
CA SER A 28 1.70 44.93 -41.91
C SER A 28 0.68 43.98 -42.53
N THR A 29 0.57 42.73 -42.04
CA THR A 29 -0.50 41.80 -42.42
C THR A 29 -1.42 41.54 -41.22
N THR A 30 -2.73 41.58 -41.44
CA THR A 30 -3.70 41.17 -40.43
C THR A 30 -4.01 39.71 -40.64
N LYS A 31 -3.50 38.85 -39.76
CA LYS A 31 -3.88 37.45 -39.72
C LYS A 31 -4.98 37.29 -38.67
N LYS A 32 -6.10 36.71 -39.08
CA LYS A 32 -7.20 36.37 -38.18
C LYS A 32 -6.88 35.01 -37.58
N VAL A 33 -6.79 34.95 -36.25
CA VAL A 33 -6.65 33.70 -35.50
C VAL A 33 -7.80 33.67 -34.50
N ALA A 34 -8.49 32.53 -34.39
CA ALA A 34 -9.48 32.36 -33.34
C ALA A 34 -8.79 32.46 -31.98
N THR A 35 -9.43 33.07 -31.00
CA THR A 35 -8.84 33.22 -29.65
C THR A 35 -8.45 31.87 -29.05
N ASP A 36 -9.19 30.80 -29.38
CA ASP A 36 -8.89 29.42 -29.01
C ASP A 36 -7.60 28.85 -29.61
N ASP A 37 -7.19 29.34 -30.78
CA ASP A 37 -5.96 28.91 -31.46
C ASP A 37 -4.72 29.66 -30.96
N LEU A 38 -4.86 30.79 -30.22
CA LEU A 38 -3.73 31.49 -29.59
C LEU A 38 -3.17 30.73 -28.38
N THR A 39 -4.01 29.93 -27.71
CA THR A 39 -3.57 29.19 -26.52
C THR A 39 -3.12 27.79 -26.90
N VAL A 40 -1.99 27.36 -26.35
CA VAL A 40 -1.48 26.00 -26.59
C VAL A 40 -2.52 24.98 -26.11
N LYS A 41 -3.13 24.22 -27.03
CA LYS A 41 -4.30 23.35 -26.78
C LYS A 41 -4.08 22.20 -25.80
N ASN A 42 -2.84 21.91 -25.40
CA ASN A 42 -2.53 20.59 -24.83
C ASN A 42 -2.56 20.54 -23.30
N LEU A 43 -2.45 21.68 -22.60
CA LEU A 43 -2.45 21.73 -21.13
C LEU A 43 -3.14 23.00 -20.64
N ARG A 44 -4.47 22.99 -20.52
CA ARG A 44 -5.23 24.04 -19.83
C ARG A 44 -5.76 23.47 -18.52
N SER A 45 -5.44 24.09 -17.40
CA SER A 45 -6.19 23.85 -16.16
C SER A 45 -7.61 24.39 -16.35
N ASN A 46 -8.60 23.70 -15.79
CA ASN A 46 -9.96 24.22 -15.71
C ASN A 46 -9.93 25.52 -14.90
N ALA A 47 -10.40 26.64 -15.46
CA ALA A 47 -10.35 27.94 -14.81
C ALA A 47 -11.19 28.02 -13.52
N THR A 48 -12.16 27.11 -13.35
CA THR A 48 -13.01 27.03 -12.15
C THR A 48 -12.42 26.15 -11.06
N THR A 49 -11.71 25.06 -11.42
CA THR A 49 -11.21 24.08 -10.44
C THR A 49 -9.69 24.01 -10.31
N GLY A 50 -8.95 24.63 -11.23
CA GLY A 50 -7.49 24.52 -11.34
C GLY A 50 -6.99 23.16 -11.83
N ILE A 51 -7.88 22.22 -12.15
CA ILE A 51 -7.52 20.83 -12.48
C ILE A 51 -7.12 20.73 -13.96
N LEU A 52 -5.98 20.11 -14.24
CA LEU A 52 -5.64 19.63 -15.58
C LEU A 52 -6.43 18.34 -15.86
N GLN A 53 -7.48 18.41 -16.66
CA GLN A 53 -8.32 17.27 -16.99
C GLN A 53 -8.01 16.75 -18.40
N VAL A 54 -7.63 15.47 -18.50
CA VAL A 54 -7.54 14.76 -19.80
C VAL A 54 -8.86 14.03 -20.04
N ALA A 55 -9.79 14.68 -20.72
CA ALA A 55 -11.05 14.08 -21.18
C ALA A 55 -10.92 13.62 -22.64
N GLY A 56 -11.57 12.51 -23.00
CA GLY A 56 -11.60 11.97 -24.38
C GLY A 56 -13.01 11.45 -24.74
N PRO A 57 -13.32 11.21 -26.03
CA PRO A 57 -14.69 10.89 -26.43
C PRO A 57 -15.09 9.45 -26.06
N ALA A 58 -16.39 9.29 -25.75
CA ALA A 58 -17.13 8.05 -25.45
C ALA A 58 -16.65 7.18 -24.27
N ALA A 59 -17.60 6.46 -23.67
CA ALA A 59 -17.31 5.41 -22.69
C ALA A 59 -16.53 4.27 -23.37
N ALA A 60 -15.55 3.68 -22.66
CA ALA A 60 -14.72 2.55 -23.08
C ALA A 60 -13.54 2.79 -24.05
N ALA A 61 -13.15 4.04 -24.35
CA ALA A 61 -11.88 4.32 -25.05
C ALA A 61 -10.69 4.42 -24.07
N THR A 62 -9.61 3.67 -24.30
CA THR A 62 -8.36 3.75 -23.51
C THR A 62 -7.70 5.10 -23.70
N ARG A 63 -7.41 5.80 -22.60
CA ARG A 63 -6.65 7.06 -22.58
C ARG A 63 -5.26 6.77 -22.03
N VAL A 64 -4.22 7.02 -22.80
CA VAL A 64 -2.83 6.82 -22.37
C VAL A 64 -2.20 8.19 -22.12
N MET A 65 -1.81 8.44 -20.87
CA MET A 65 -0.93 9.55 -20.52
C MET A 65 0.47 8.99 -20.35
N THR A 66 1.35 9.26 -21.30
CA THR A 66 2.76 8.84 -21.24
C THR A 66 3.59 9.94 -20.60
N VAL A 67 4.27 9.62 -19.50
CA VAL A 67 5.32 10.48 -18.92
C VAL A 67 6.66 9.76 -19.12
N PRO A 68 7.58 10.29 -19.95
CA PRO A 68 8.77 9.56 -20.39
C PRO A 68 9.89 9.49 -19.33
N ASP A 69 9.64 9.93 -18.10
CA ASP A 69 10.63 9.96 -17.02
C ASP A 69 10.28 8.93 -15.93
N ALA A 70 11.28 8.15 -15.51
CA ALA A 70 11.10 7.10 -14.49
C ALA A 70 10.77 7.64 -13.09
N ASN A 71 11.03 8.92 -12.83
CA ASN A 71 10.80 9.59 -11.55
C ASN A 71 9.46 10.34 -11.49
N PHE A 72 8.52 10.03 -12.38
CA PHE A 72 7.19 10.63 -12.32
C PHE A 72 6.54 10.39 -10.95
N THR A 73 6.23 11.48 -10.26
CA THR A 73 5.54 11.47 -8.97
C THR A 73 4.16 12.10 -9.12
N ALA A 74 3.12 11.29 -9.00
CA ALA A 74 1.76 11.78 -8.84
C ALA A 74 1.49 11.98 -7.34
N ALA A 75 1.66 13.20 -6.84
CA ALA A 75 1.37 13.52 -5.44
C ALA A 75 -0.14 13.46 -5.18
N ARG A 76 -0.55 12.59 -4.25
CA ARG A 76 -1.94 12.51 -3.78
C ARG A 76 -2.11 13.32 -2.52
N THR A 77 -2.43 14.60 -2.65
CA THR A 77 -2.58 15.49 -1.51
C THR A 77 -3.96 15.41 -0.84
N ASP A 78 -4.92 14.69 -1.45
CA ASP A 78 -6.29 14.55 -0.95
C ASP A 78 -6.70 13.06 -0.82
N ALA A 79 -7.51 12.75 0.19
CA ALA A 79 -7.91 11.40 0.61
C ALA A 79 -8.84 10.69 -0.38
N ALA A 80 -9.50 11.41 -1.29
CA ALA A 80 -10.50 10.87 -2.21
C ALA A 80 -9.96 10.37 -3.57
N GLN A 81 -8.64 10.41 -3.79
CA GLN A 81 -8.06 10.01 -5.08
C GLN A 81 -8.03 8.49 -5.26
N THR A 82 -8.82 8.00 -6.22
CA THR A 82 -8.99 6.57 -6.51
C THR A 82 -8.27 6.19 -7.80
N PHE A 83 -7.38 5.18 -7.73
CA PHE A 83 -6.96 4.43 -8.91
C PHE A 83 -7.89 3.23 -9.05
N THR A 84 -8.64 3.17 -10.14
CA THR A 84 -9.58 2.07 -10.42
C THR A 84 -8.93 0.98 -11.28
N GLY A 85 -9.42 -0.26 -11.19
CA GLY A 85 -8.91 -1.39 -11.95
C GLY A 85 -7.70 -2.06 -11.30
N ALA A 86 -7.11 -3.04 -11.99
CA ALA A 86 -5.95 -3.77 -11.49
C ALA A 86 -4.70 -2.88 -11.49
N GLN A 87 -4.02 -2.78 -10.35
CA GLN A 87 -2.77 -2.03 -10.18
C GLN A 87 -1.63 -3.00 -9.87
N THR A 88 -0.50 -2.87 -10.56
CA THR A 88 0.74 -3.61 -10.22
C THR A 88 1.57 -2.75 -9.29
N ILE A 89 1.72 -3.18 -8.04
CA ILE A 89 2.49 -2.46 -7.02
C ILE A 89 3.67 -3.33 -6.60
N ALA A 90 4.89 -2.83 -6.76
CA ALA A 90 6.10 -3.56 -6.38
C ALA A 90 6.30 -3.60 -4.86
N THR A 91 6.11 -2.46 -4.17
CA THR A 91 6.34 -2.32 -2.74
C THR A 91 5.23 -1.50 -2.09
N ILE A 92 4.66 -2.03 -1.02
CA ILE A 92 3.74 -1.31 -0.13
C ILE A 92 4.48 -1.04 1.18
N LYS A 93 4.71 0.23 1.52
CA LYS A 93 5.43 0.65 2.72
C LYS A 93 4.54 1.53 3.59
N SER A 94 4.49 1.24 4.89
CA SER A 94 3.85 2.13 5.85
C SER A 94 4.68 3.39 6.09
N ALA A 95 4.02 4.53 6.19
CA ALA A 95 4.66 5.80 6.53
C ALA A 95 4.99 5.91 8.03
N THR A 96 4.39 5.06 8.87
CA THR A 96 4.54 5.05 10.32
C THR A 96 5.32 3.82 10.77
N SER A 97 6.35 4.03 11.61
CA SER A 97 7.16 2.93 12.15
C SER A 97 6.31 1.93 12.93
N LEU A 98 6.56 0.64 12.74
CA LEU A 98 5.91 -0.48 13.44
C LEU A 98 4.37 -0.54 13.33
N THR A 99 3.75 0.27 12.49
CA THR A 99 2.31 0.25 12.21
C THR A 99 2.11 -0.19 10.77
N PRO A 100 1.72 -1.43 10.52
CA PRO A 100 1.66 -1.93 9.14
C PRO A 100 0.49 -1.34 8.37
N THR A 101 0.55 -1.42 7.04
CA THR A 101 -0.49 -0.87 6.18
C THR A 101 -1.81 -1.62 6.41
N ALA A 102 -2.88 -0.86 6.65
CA ALA A 102 -4.22 -1.42 6.81
C ALA A 102 -4.79 -1.85 5.45
N PHE A 103 -5.41 -3.03 5.41
CA PHE A 103 -6.25 -3.45 4.28
C PHE A 103 -7.69 -3.17 4.63
N GLN A 104 -8.28 -2.15 4.00
CA GLN A 104 -9.64 -1.70 4.29
C GLN A 104 -10.55 -1.88 3.08
N ASP A 105 -11.84 -2.06 3.34
CA ASP A 105 -12.88 -1.96 2.32
C ASP A 105 -13.24 -0.49 2.02
N SER A 106 -14.24 -0.27 1.16
CA SER A 106 -14.71 1.08 0.80
C SER A 106 -15.43 1.83 1.92
N ALA A 107 -15.79 1.14 3.01
CA ALA A 107 -16.37 1.75 4.22
C ALA A 107 -15.30 2.10 5.26
N GLY A 108 -14.02 1.81 5.00
CA GLY A 108 -12.93 2.03 5.95
C GLY A 108 -12.84 0.95 7.03
N VAL A 109 -13.50 -0.20 6.84
CA VAL A 109 -13.42 -1.33 7.76
C VAL A 109 -12.21 -2.17 7.39
N GLU A 110 -11.36 -2.49 8.38
CA GLU A 110 -10.21 -3.35 8.16
C GLU A 110 -10.66 -4.79 7.91
N ILE A 111 -10.26 -5.35 6.75
CA ILE A 111 -10.66 -6.68 6.27
C ILE A 111 -9.54 -7.72 6.35
N GLY A 112 -8.35 -7.34 6.83
CA GLY A 112 -7.24 -8.27 6.97
C GLY A 112 -6.06 -7.72 7.77
N LYS A 113 -5.40 -8.62 8.50
CA LYS A 113 -4.17 -8.36 9.26
C LYS A 113 -3.00 -9.14 8.64
N LEU A 114 -1.82 -8.52 8.57
CA LEU A 114 -0.59 -9.22 8.16
C LEU A 114 0.00 -10.00 9.34
N CYS A 115 0.52 -11.19 9.05
CA CYS A 115 1.37 -11.94 10.00
C CYS A 115 2.61 -11.10 10.35
N ARG A 116 2.93 -11.02 11.65
CA ARG A 116 3.97 -10.14 12.23
C ARG A 116 5.24 -10.89 12.59
N ALA A 117 5.11 -12.18 12.90
CA ALA A 117 6.21 -13.08 13.12
C ALA A 117 5.73 -14.50 12.75
N TRP A 118 6.62 -15.31 12.18
CA TRP A 118 6.35 -16.72 12.01
C TRP A 118 7.63 -17.53 12.07
N VAL A 119 7.50 -18.79 12.46
CA VAL A 119 8.61 -19.74 12.50
C VAL A 119 8.16 -21.14 12.12
N TYR A 120 9.03 -21.83 11.38
CA TYR A 120 9.00 -23.26 11.13
C TYR A 120 10.27 -23.87 11.69
N PHE A 121 10.15 -24.83 12.60
CA PHE A 121 11.30 -25.43 13.28
C PHE A 121 11.16 -26.93 13.53
N ASP A 122 12.30 -27.56 13.82
CA ASP A 122 12.41 -28.93 14.31
C ASP A 122 12.53 -28.94 15.83
N GLY A 123 11.49 -29.40 16.52
CA GLY A 123 11.44 -29.48 17.98
C GLY A 123 12.23 -30.65 18.56
N THR A 124 12.66 -31.63 17.75
CA THR A 124 13.35 -32.83 18.23
C THR A 124 14.82 -32.59 18.59
N THR A 125 15.39 -31.47 18.14
CA THR A 125 16.76 -31.07 18.49
C THR A 125 16.80 -30.23 19.79
N ALA A 126 17.99 -30.10 20.39
CA ALA A 126 18.22 -29.27 21.56
C ALA A 126 19.47 -28.39 21.34
N PRO A 127 19.32 -27.08 21.06
CA PRO A 127 18.07 -26.34 20.92
C PRO A 127 17.26 -26.75 19.67
N PRO A 128 15.94 -26.46 19.62
CA PRO A 128 15.15 -26.61 18.41
C PRO A 128 15.78 -25.89 17.21
N THR A 129 15.81 -26.55 16.05
CA THR A 129 16.47 -26.01 14.85
C THR A 129 15.46 -25.22 14.03
N ILE A 130 15.64 -23.90 13.91
CA ILE A 130 14.84 -23.05 13.03
C ILE A 130 15.16 -23.41 11.58
N LYS A 131 14.14 -23.78 10.81
CA LYS A 131 14.26 -24.08 9.38
C LYS A 131 14.00 -22.84 8.54
N GLN A 132 12.97 -22.08 8.90
CA GLN A 132 12.62 -20.81 8.27
C GLN A 132 11.93 -19.90 9.29
N SER A 133 12.09 -18.59 9.15
CA SER A 133 11.41 -17.64 10.01
C SER A 133 11.29 -16.24 9.40
N PHE A 134 10.39 -15.46 9.98
CA PHE A 134 10.30 -14.01 9.83
C PHE A 134 10.09 -13.39 11.21
N ASN A 135 10.89 -12.38 11.54
CA ASN A 135 10.84 -11.66 12.80
C ASN A 135 10.98 -12.55 14.07
N VAL A 136 11.74 -13.64 13.98
CA VAL A 136 12.02 -14.55 15.10
C VAL A 136 13.53 -14.71 15.24
N THR A 137 14.04 -14.53 16.45
CA THR A 137 15.47 -14.64 16.76
C THR A 137 15.86 -16.04 17.22
N SER A 138 14.98 -16.71 17.99
CA SER A 138 15.29 -18.01 18.56
C SER A 138 14.04 -18.82 18.91
N VAL A 139 14.22 -20.13 19.01
CA VAL A 139 13.27 -21.06 19.62
C VAL A 139 14.02 -21.88 20.68
N SER A 140 13.49 -21.93 21.90
CA SER A 140 14.08 -22.67 23.01
C SER A 140 13.05 -23.60 23.67
N LYS A 141 13.50 -24.59 24.45
CA LYS A 141 12.63 -25.46 25.24
C LYS A 141 12.51 -24.89 26.65
N SER A 142 11.28 -24.65 27.12
CA SER A 142 11.06 -23.95 28.40
C SER A 142 10.68 -24.85 29.57
N ALA A 143 10.14 -26.05 29.31
CA ALA A 143 9.64 -26.95 30.36
C ALA A 143 9.83 -28.44 30.01
N GLY A 144 10.93 -28.78 29.34
CA GLY A 144 11.18 -30.13 28.83
C GLY A 144 10.64 -30.35 27.42
N THR A 145 10.40 -31.61 27.05
CA THR A 145 9.94 -32.03 25.73
C THR A 145 8.60 -31.36 25.37
N GLY A 146 8.46 -30.89 24.12
CA GLY A 146 7.20 -30.39 23.57
C GLY A 146 6.80 -28.97 23.96
N THR A 147 7.44 -28.28 24.91
CA THR A 147 7.12 -26.86 25.22
C THR A 147 8.18 -25.93 24.67
N TYR A 148 7.78 -25.00 23.81
CA TYR A 148 8.68 -24.10 23.08
C TYR A 148 8.40 -22.63 23.36
N ASP A 149 9.45 -21.88 23.66
CA ASP A 149 9.44 -20.41 23.68
C ASP A 149 10.02 -19.88 22.37
N ILE A 150 9.26 -19.01 21.71
CA ILE A 150 9.62 -18.35 20.46
C ILE A 150 9.91 -16.88 20.77
N THR A 151 11.17 -16.47 20.61
CA THR A 151 11.60 -15.08 20.84
C THR A 151 11.49 -14.26 19.56
N ILE A 152 10.71 -13.18 19.61
CA ILE A 152 10.45 -12.27 18.49
C ILE A 152 11.54 -11.19 18.43
N THR A 153 12.06 -10.92 17.22
CA THR A 153 13.17 -9.97 17.02
C THR A 153 12.75 -8.52 17.26
N ASN A 154 11.68 -8.09 16.61
CA ASN A 154 11.09 -6.76 16.78
C ASN A 154 9.79 -6.89 17.53
N ALA A 155 9.66 -6.18 18.66
CA ALA A 155 8.49 -6.23 19.51
C ALA A 155 7.20 -5.96 18.72
N LEU A 156 6.19 -6.77 18.98
CA LEU A 156 4.85 -6.58 18.44
C LEU A 156 4.20 -5.32 19.05
N PRO A 157 3.29 -4.65 18.33
CA PRO A 157 2.63 -3.46 18.85
C PRO A 157 1.70 -3.75 20.04
N ASN A 158 1.25 -4.99 20.23
CA ASN A 158 0.41 -5.42 21.35
C ASN A 158 1.15 -6.44 22.25
N ALA A 159 0.75 -6.50 23.53
CA ALA A 159 1.30 -7.45 24.48
C ALA A 159 0.67 -8.85 24.38
N GLU A 160 -0.55 -8.95 23.84
CA GLU A 160 -1.31 -10.20 23.72
C GLU A 160 -1.60 -10.51 22.26
N PRO A 161 -0.62 -11.09 21.52
CA PRO A 161 -0.82 -11.40 20.13
C PRO A 161 -1.73 -12.62 19.92
N THR A 162 -2.44 -12.63 18.79
CA THR A 162 -3.14 -13.82 18.32
C THR A 162 -2.15 -14.78 17.69
N VAL A 163 -2.16 -16.04 18.11
CA VAL A 163 -1.22 -17.06 17.64
C VAL A 163 -1.99 -18.16 16.92
N VAL A 164 -1.51 -18.52 15.73
CA VAL A 164 -1.99 -19.66 14.97
C VAL A 164 -0.88 -20.69 14.93
N THR A 165 -1.22 -21.92 15.30
CA THR A 165 -0.26 -23.02 15.36
C THR A 165 -0.62 -24.12 14.37
N GLY A 166 0.39 -24.85 13.95
CA GLY A 166 0.24 -26.07 13.17
C GLY A 166 1.43 -26.99 13.40
N TYR A 167 1.24 -28.28 13.14
CA TYR A 167 2.33 -29.24 13.19
C TYR A 167 2.14 -30.28 12.09
N ARG A 168 3.22 -30.98 11.72
CA ARG A 168 3.14 -32.16 10.85
C ARG A 168 3.34 -33.41 11.68
N LYS A 169 2.36 -34.30 11.66
CA LYS A 169 2.46 -35.63 12.29
C LYS A 169 3.63 -36.41 11.67
N THR A 170 4.69 -36.63 12.44
CA THR A 170 5.85 -37.46 12.03
C THR A 170 6.00 -38.73 12.84
N SER A 171 5.15 -38.94 13.86
CA SER A 171 5.17 -40.08 14.76
C SER A 171 3.80 -40.79 14.80
N ALA A 172 3.73 -41.95 15.45
CA ALA A 172 2.49 -42.71 15.63
C ALA A 172 1.51 -42.07 16.65
N PHE A 173 1.95 -41.04 17.38
CA PHE A 173 1.13 -40.33 18.36
C PHE A 173 0.20 -39.32 17.65
N ASN A 174 -1.03 -39.16 18.14
CA ASN A 174 -1.79 -37.96 17.79
C ASN A 174 -1.29 -36.85 18.70
N GLU A 175 -0.76 -35.78 18.11
CA GLU A 175 -0.20 -34.66 18.84
C GLU A 175 -1.28 -33.55 18.94
N ILE A 176 -1.31 -32.80 20.04
CA ILE A 176 -2.13 -31.60 20.20
C ILE A 176 -1.16 -30.44 20.41
N LEU A 177 -1.21 -29.47 19.50
CA LEU A 177 -0.42 -28.24 19.60
C LEU A 177 -1.32 -27.11 20.10
N ASP A 178 -1.02 -26.64 21.30
CA ASP A 178 -1.75 -25.59 22.01
C ASP A 178 -0.89 -24.33 22.20
N VAL A 179 -1.56 -23.20 22.39
CA VAL A 179 -0.94 -21.90 22.68
C VAL A 179 -1.08 -21.62 24.17
N ILE A 180 0.03 -21.37 24.86
CA ILE A 180 0.01 -21.00 26.27
C ILE A 180 -0.15 -19.47 26.35
N GLN A 181 -1.38 -18.99 26.25
CA GLN A 181 -1.70 -17.57 26.08
C GLN A 181 -1.15 -16.69 27.21
N ASP A 182 -1.21 -17.13 28.47
CA ASP A 182 -0.76 -16.36 29.65
C ASP A 182 0.76 -16.08 29.66
N SER A 183 1.52 -16.71 28.76
CA SER A 183 2.97 -16.51 28.62
C SER A 183 3.37 -15.69 27.40
N ASN A 184 2.40 -15.24 26.60
CA ASN A 184 2.67 -14.43 25.42
C ASN A 184 2.89 -12.98 25.81
N THR A 185 3.89 -12.37 25.17
CA THR A 185 4.22 -10.96 25.30
C THR A 185 4.47 -10.38 23.91
N ALA A 186 4.76 -9.08 23.83
CA ALA A 186 5.19 -8.45 22.59
C ALA A 186 6.48 -9.06 22.00
N THR A 187 7.27 -9.78 22.80
CA THR A 187 8.59 -10.32 22.40
C THR A 187 8.70 -11.83 22.55
N ASN A 188 7.70 -12.51 23.11
CA ASN A 188 7.73 -13.95 23.32
C ASN A 188 6.37 -14.58 23.04
N VAL A 189 6.38 -15.74 22.38
CA VAL A 189 5.20 -16.60 22.25
C VAL A 189 5.55 -17.99 22.75
N ARG A 190 4.68 -18.59 23.53
CA ARG A 190 4.86 -19.95 24.04
C ARG A 190 3.82 -20.89 23.45
N VAL A 191 4.29 -22.02 22.94
CA VAL A 191 3.43 -23.10 22.43
C VAL A 191 3.81 -24.42 23.09
N ARG A 192 2.84 -25.33 23.19
CA ARG A 192 3.05 -26.66 23.74
C ARG A 192 2.48 -27.71 22.82
N ASN A 193 3.33 -28.64 22.41
CA ASN A 193 2.97 -29.86 21.76
C ASN A 193 2.88 -30.99 22.79
N THR A 194 1.75 -31.68 22.82
CA THR A 194 1.50 -32.82 23.70
C THR A 194 1.05 -34.03 22.90
N ASP A 195 1.21 -35.23 23.43
CA ASP A 195 0.53 -36.41 22.91
C ASP A 195 -0.94 -36.48 23.41
N ILE A 196 -1.68 -37.53 23.02
CA ILE A 196 -3.07 -37.75 23.48
C ILE A 196 -3.24 -37.93 24.99
N THR A 197 -2.15 -38.17 25.71
CA THR A 197 -2.15 -38.33 27.17
C THR A 197 -1.82 -37.01 27.87
N GLY A 198 -1.57 -35.94 27.13
CA GLY A 198 -1.21 -34.62 27.65
C GLY A 198 0.27 -34.50 28.03
N VAL A 199 1.11 -35.49 27.70
CA VAL A 199 2.55 -35.45 27.97
C VAL A 199 3.26 -34.70 26.84
N GLY A 200 4.21 -33.83 27.21
CA GLY A 200 4.96 -33.04 26.23
C GLY A 200 5.71 -33.92 25.21
N ALA A 201 5.49 -33.67 23.93
CA ALA A 201 6.02 -34.47 22.83
C ALA A 201 6.72 -33.58 21.80
N ASP A 202 7.92 -33.96 21.36
CA ASP A 202 8.64 -33.19 20.34
C ASP A 202 8.17 -33.56 18.93
N SER A 203 8.01 -32.54 18.08
CA SER A 203 7.64 -32.73 16.67
C SER A 203 8.75 -32.24 15.75
N LYS A 204 8.98 -32.93 14.63
CA LYS A 204 10.01 -32.53 13.64
C LYS A 204 9.62 -31.30 12.82
N ALA A 205 8.35 -30.90 12.91
CA ALA A 205 7.81 -29.82 12.11
C ALA A 205 6.68 -29.10 12.86
N VAL A 206 7.07 -28.02 13.55
CA VAL A 206 6.16 -27.11 14.24
C VAL A 206 6.12 -25.78 13.48
N PHE A 207 4.92 -25.26 13.27
CA PHE A 207 4.63 -24.00 12.60
C PHE A 207 3.91 -23.08 13.57
N VAL A 208 4.37 -21.83 13.68
CA VAL A 208 3.73 -20.81 14.51
C VAL A 208 3.66 -19.52 13.69
N GLY A 209 2.48 -18.94 13.57
CA GLY A 209 2.23 -17.62 13.01
C GLY A 209 1.62 -16.70 14.05
N VAL A 210 2.06 -15.45 14.10
CA VAL A 210 1.71 -14.48 15.14
C VAL A 210 1.15 -13.21 14.51
N PHE A 211 -0.01 -12.78 14.99
CA PHE A 211 -0.76 -11.62 14.49
C PHE A 211 -0.99 -10.61 15.61
N ALA A 212 -0.86 -9.32 15.27
CA ALA A 212 -1.01 -8.17 16.16
C ALA A 212 -1.63 -6.97 15.44
#